data_AF-G9P9K3-F1
#
_entry.id   AF-G9P9K3-F1
#
_cell.length_a   1.000
_cell.length_b   1.000
_cell.length_c   1.000
_cell.angle_alpha   90.00
_cell.angle_beta   90.00
_cell.angle_gamma   90.00
#
_symmetry.space_group_name_H-M   'P 1'
#
loop_
_entity.id
_entity.type
_entity.pdbx_description
1 polymer ?
#
loop_
_entity_poly.entity_id
_entity_poly.type
_entity_poly.pdbx_seq_one_letter_code
_entity_poly.pdbx_strand_id
1 'polypeptide(L)'
;MFGRDMRRSLLYVVPALIILCAIISTYRLSPDEIRINRWMQPADGKADFSQGKANAGSTHEEAEVPLSNKSVPLDIQTSHQEIFSTSTSDGKYFSIDFAGKHNGMNPNIIPHPTLENTWIVAAQMVRGEAEQTVHFTELVCNAAFQGNVLRCLQPPNVLPVVPTKGGKCEGDLAYFSSNIGPHDARVVYGPDTPYIIYGSNSQFTCFGQFIQDFRELVDWRGKEAGSQIFLEGTEMQRPLPWNAIEKNWFPFWDPFGNMYIHYDVSPKRAFAQISADGTVGLDLSIGTEAEDAKCIAKYYPPILNSLESIHQASNSLKITMCKRTDAICIANESNTFIFTIWQHKTFYNFHGVYEPYLMLFQEHAPFAMHAVSKKPLWIHGRQQQHDKDTSDMFYVTSIAWKRPGVTYHGYLDDELFIGFGIEDRESGAIDVTAEELMSGLGLCTEA
;
A
#
# COMPACT_ATOMS: atom_id res chain seq x y z
N MET A 1 -68.47 -8.31 -33.48
CA MET A 1 -67.20 -9.04 -33.67
C MET A 1 -66.07 -8.34 -32.91
N PHE A 2 -66.22 -8.15 -31.58
CA PHE A 2 -65.24 -7.41 -30.75
C PHE A 2 -64.99 -8.06 -29.37
N GLY A 3 -65.83 -8.99 -28.91
CA GLY A 3 -65.68 -9.62 -27.58
C GLY A 3 -64.79 -10.87 -27.53
N ARG A 4 -64.36 -11.40 -28.68
CA ARG A 4 -63.61 -12.68 -28.76
C ARG A 4 -62.10 -12.51 -28.76
N ASP A 5 -61.59 -11.35 -29.17
CA ASP A 5 -60.13 -11.05 -29.15
C ASP A 5 -59.64 -10.54 -27.79
N MET A 6 -60.48 -9.88 -27.01
CA MET A 6 -60.07 -9.33 -25.71
C MET A 6 -59.66 -10.43 -24.71
N ARG A 7 -60.28 -11.61 -24.77
CA ARG A 7 -59.92 -12.76 -23.92
C ARG A 7 -58.57 -13.39 -24.30
N ARG A 8 -58.16 -13.32 -25.57
CA ARG A 8 -56.83 -13.80 -26.00
C ARG A 8 -55.74 -12.82 -25.61
N SER A 9 -55.99 -11.51 -25.71
CA SER A 9 -55.02 -10.51 -25.25
C SER A 9 -54.81 -10.55 -23.73
N LEU A 10 -55.87 -10.77 -22.94
CA LEU A 10 -55.76 -10.94 -21.48
C LEU A 10 -54.92 -12.16 -21.07
N LEU A 11 -54.93 -13.24 -21.86
CA LEU A 11 -54.13 -14.44 -21.60
C LEU A 11 -52.62 -14.23 -21.76
N TYR A 12 -52.19 -13.22 -22.52
CA TYR A 12 -50.76 -12.93 -22.73
C TYR A 12 -50.28 -11.69 -21.95
N VAL A 13 -51.13 -10.68 -21.80
CA VAL A 13 -50.76 -9.43 -21.13
C VAL A 13 -50.65 -9.61 -19.61
N VAL A 14 -51.52 -10.41 -19.00
CA VAL A 14 -51.51 -10.61 -17.54
C VAL A 14 -50.25 -11.37 -17.08
N PRO A 15 -49.84 -12.49 -17.70
CA PRO A 15 -48.59 -13.15 -17.32
C PRO A 15 -47.35 -12.26 -17.56
N ALA A 16 -47.33 -11.49 -18.66
CA ALA A 16 -46.23 -10.58 -18.96
C ALA A 16 -46.09 -9.47 -17.90
N LEU A 17 -47.20 -8.89 -17.44
CA LEU A 17 -47.20 -7.90 -16.36
C LEU A 17 -46.82 -8.51 -15.02
N ILE A 18 -47.21 -9.76 -14.72
CA ILE A 18 -46.80 -10.46 -13.51
C ILE A 18 -45.29 -10.74 -13.53
N ILE A 19 -44.73 -11.18 -14.67
CA ILE A 19 -43.29 -11.38 -14.83
C ILE A 19 -42.54 -10.06 -14.70
N LEU A 20 -43.02 -8.98 -15.32
CA LEU A 20 -42.40 -7.65 -15.21
C LEU A 20 -42.43 -7.12 -13.76
N CYS A 21 -43.55 -7.29 -13.06
CA CYS A 21 -43.66 -6.93 -11.64
C CYS A 21 -42.76 -7.80 -10.75
N ALA A 22 -42.58 -9.09 -11.08
CA ALA A 22 -41.66 -9.96 -10.36
C ALA A 22 -40.19 -9.56 -10.59
N ILE A 23 -39.82 -9.15 -11.81
CA ILE A 23 -38.49 -8.62 -12.14
C ILE A 23 -38.25 -7.30 -11.41
N ILE A 24 -39.21 -6.36 -11.43
CA ILE A 24 -39.09 -5.09 -10.72
C ILE A 24 -39.05 -5.28 -9.20
N SER A 25 -39.83 -6.22 -8.67
CA SER A 25 -39.85 -6.56 -7.24
C SER A 25 -38.54 -7.21 -6.80
N THR A 26 -37.97 -8.12 -7.60
CA THR A 26 -36.64 -8.72 -7.33
C THR A 26 -35.51 -7.72 -7.48
N TYR A 27 -35.61 -6.75 -8.41
CA TYR A 27 -34.66 -5.63 -8.50
C TYR A 27 -34.76 -4.67 -7.30
N ARG A 28 -35.97 -4.42 -6.77
CA ARG A 28 -36.18 -3.56 -5.58
C ARG A 28 -35.90 -4.27 -4.26
N LEU A 29 -35.91 -5.60 -4.25
CA LEU A 29 -35.64 -6.45 -3.08
C LEU A 29 -34.28 -7.16 -3.16
N SER A 30 -33.35 -6.69 -4.00
CA SER A 30 -31.95 -7.08 -3.93
C SER A 30 -31.19 -6.08 -3.05
N PRO A 31 -31.03 -6.35 -1.74
CA PRO A 31 -30.05 -5.67 -0.90
C PRO A 31 -28.62 -6.23 -1.12
N ASP A 32 -28.40 -7.07 -2.14
CA ASP A 32 -27.12 -7.78 -2.30
C ASP A 32 -26.00 -6.90 -2.88
N GLU A 33 -26.31 -5.76 -3.50
CA GLU A 33 -25.29 -4.74 -3.81
C GLU A 33 -24.78 -4.00 -2.56
N ILE A 34 -25.58 -3.93 -1.49
CA ILE A 34 -25.16 -3.30 -0.22
C ILE A 34 -24.27 -4.26 0.58
N ARG A 35 -24.42 -5.58 0.39
CA ARG A 35 -23.54 -6.55 1.04
C ARG A 35 -22.15 -6.55 0.42
N ILE A 36 -22.01 -6.55 -0.91
CA ILE A 36 -20.71 -6.64 -1.60
C ILE A 36 -19.76 -5.48 -1.19
N ASN A 37 -20.27 -4.26 -1.04
CA ASN A 37 -19.45 -3.11 -0.66
C ASN A 37 -19.02 -3.06 0.81
N ARG A 38 -19.58 -3.92 1.68
CA ARG A 38 -19.08 -4.10 3.06
C ARG A 38 -17.83 -4.97 3.12
N TRP A 39 -17.57 -5.78 2.09
CA TRP A 39 -16.45 -6.74 2.04
C TRP A 39 -15.14 -6.13 1.52
N MET A 40 -15.18 -4.91 0.96
CA MET A 40 -13.99 -4.19 0.47
C MET A 40 -13.44 -3.15 1.45
N GLN A 41 -14.01 -3.01 2.64
CA GLN A 41 -13.30 -2.28 3.69
C GLN A 41 -12.22 -3.20 4.26
N PRO A 42 -10.93 -2.77 4.28
CA PRO A 42 -9.94 -3.45 5.10
C PRO A 42 -10.49 -3.47 6.52
N ALA A 43 -10.50 -4.63 7.17
CA ALA A 43 -10.82 -4.73 8.58
C ALA A 43 -9.88 -3.80 9.37
N ASP A 44 -10.37 -2.62 9.71
CA ASP A 44 -9.75 -1.77 10.71
C ASP A 44 -10.01 -2.46 12.04
N GLY A 45 -8.93 -2.99 12.64
CA GLY A 45 -8.95 -3.59 13.95
C GLY A 45 -9.36 -2.57 15.01
N LYS A 46 -10.66 -2.44 15.25
CA LYS A 46 -11.18 -1.77 16.45
C LYS A 46 -10.98 -2.69 17.64
N ALA A 47 -9.84 -2.55 18.32
CA ALA A 47 -9.73 -2.97 19.70
C ALA A 47 -10.35 -1.86 20.57
N ASP A 48 -11.51 -2.19 21.13
CA ASP A 48 -12.33 -1.37 22.00
C ASP A 48 -11.60 -1.08 23.33
N PHE A 49 -11.19 0.16 23.54
CA PHE A 49 -10.82 0.66 24.87
C PHE A 49 -12.10 1.12 25.57
N SER A 50 -12.74 0.23 26.32
CA SER A 50 -13.80 0.62 27.26
C SER A 50 -13.62 -0.03 28.62
N GLN A 51 -13.27 0.79 29.62
CA GLN A 51 -13.72 0.60 31.00
C GLN A 51 -14.36 1.90 31.48
N GLY A 52 -15.66 1.85 31.77
CA GLY A 52 -16.37 2.91 32.50
C GLY A 52 -17.85 3.02 32.15
N LYS A 53 -18.68 2.24 32.85
CA LYS A 53 -20.17 2.24 32.81
C LYS A 53 -20.79 3.65 32.91
N ALA A 54 -21.85 3.92 32.14
CA ALA A 54 -23.25 3.99 32.61
C ALA A 54 -24.21 4.61 31.56
N ASN A 55 -25.34 3.92 31.34
CA ASN A 55 -26.65 4.35 30.84
C ASN A 55 -26.82 5.75 30.20
N ALA A 56 -27.21 5.77 28.93
CA ALA A 56 -28.38 6.53 28.45
C ALA A 56 -28.78 6.03 27.06
N GLY A 57 -30.06 5.66 26.90
CA GLY A 57 -30.63 5.41 25.57
C GLY A 57 -30.63 6.71 24.77
N SER A 58 -30.20 6.63 23.52
CA SER A 58 -30.42 7.69 22.53
C SER A 58 -30.55 7.04 21.17
N THR A 59 -31.70 7.27 20.57
CA THR A 59 -32.07 6.98 19.19
C THR A 59 -31.01 7.54 18.24
N HIS A 60 -30.51 6.70 17.32
CA HIS A 60 -29.72 7.12 16.18
C HIS A 60 -30.56 8.07 15.30
N GLU A 61 -30.35 9.38 15.45
CA GLU A 61 -30.59 10.33 14.37
C GLU A 61 -29.39 10.28 13.45
N GLU A 62 -29.61 9.82 12.22
CA GLU A 62 -28.70 10.01 11.10
C GLU A 62 -28.49 11.52 10.93
N ALA A 63 -27.28 11.99 11.22
CA ALA A 63 -26.87 13.33 10.86
C ALA A 63 -26.70 13.37 9.33
N GLU A 64 -27.76 13.71 8.61
CA GLU A 64 -27.67 14.21 7.24
C GLU A 64 -26.80 15.48 7.27
N VAL A 65 -25.56 15.37 6.79
CA VAL A 65 -24.73 16.54 6.49
C VAL A 65 -25.38 17.26 5.29
N PRO A 66 -25.67 18.57 5.37
CA PRO A 66 -26.36 19.26 4.30
C PRO A 66 -25.53 19.24 3.00
N LEU A 67 -26.10 18.67 1.95
CA LEU A 67 -25.66 18.86 0.56
C LEU A 67 -25.86 20.32 0.15
N SER A 68 -24.93 21.20 0.50
CA SER A 68 -24.81 22.52 -0.14
C SER A 68 -23.48 23.20 0.21
N ASN A 69 -22.44 22.83 -0.52
CA ASN A 69 -21.62 23.81 -1.24
C ASN A 69 -20.99 23.06 -2.40
N LYS A 70 -21.15 23.56 -3.63
CA LYS A 70 -20.30 23.10 -4.74
C LYS A 70 -18.86 23.34 -4.29
N SER A 71 -18.16 22.27 -3.98
CA SER A 71 -16.74 22.30 -3.69
C SER A 71 -16.04 23.06 -4.81
N VAL A 72 -15.19 24.00 -4.43
CA VAL A 72 -14.26 24.60 -5.39
C VAL A 72 -13.36 23.45 -5.84
N PRO A 73 -13.14 23.25 -7.16
CA PRO A 73 -12.24 22.20 -7.63
C PRO A 73 -10.91 22.29 -6.91
N LEU A 74 -10.42 21.15 -6.42
CA LEU A 74 -9.17 21.06 -5.70
C LEU A 74 -8.03 21.61 -6.56
N ASP A 75 -7.44 22.72 -6.13
CA ASP A 75 -6.27 23.29 -6.77
C ASP A 75 -5.03 22.50 -6.32
N ILE A 76 -4.61 21.56 -7.18
CA ILE A 76 -3.48 20.65 -6.92
C ILE A 76 -2.19 21.44 -6.67
N GLN A 77 -1.98 22.57 -7.36
CA GLN A 77 -0.75 23.36 -7.25
C GLN A 77 -0.58 23.96 -5.84
N THR A 78 -1.69 24.30 -5.18
CA THR A 78 -1.65 24.86 -3.82
C THR A 78 -1.80 23.79 -2.75
N SER A 79 -2.47 22.67 -3.02
CA SER A 79 -2.75 21.63 -2.01
C SER A 79 -1.70 20.51 -1.97
N HIS A 80 -1.00 20.22 -3.08
CA HIS A 80 -0.09 19.08 -3.19
C HIS A 80 1.33 19.51 -3.60
N GLN A 81 2.27 18.60 -3.47
CA GLN A 81 3.53 18.59 -4.21
C GLN A 81 3.37 17.65 -5.40
N GLU A 82 3.24 18.20 -6.60
CA GLU A 82 3.16 17.37 -7.81
C GLU A 82 4.53 16.83 -8.20
N ILE A 83 4.58 15.54 -8.59
CA ILE A 83 5.79 14.84 -9.02
C ILE A 83 5.62 14.27 -10.43
N PHE A 84 6.68 14.33 -11.23
CA PHE A 84 6.67 14.03 -12.65
C PHE A 84 7.61 12.88 -13.02
N SER A 85 7.14 12.04 -13.93
CA SER A 85 7.89 10.92 -14.46
C SER A 85 9.09 11.40 -15.27
N THR A 86 10.24 10.77 -15.03
CA THR A 86 11.49 10.99 -15.77
C THR A 86 11.56 10.12 -17.03
N SER A 87 10.81 9.01 -17.09
CA SER A 87 10.81 8.11 -18.25
C SER A 87 9.73 8.38 -19.29
N THR A 88 8.62 9.05 -18.94
CA THR A 88 7.53 9.29 -19.89
C THR A 88 7.63 10.68 -20.53
N SER A 89 7.30 10.74 -21.82
CA SER A 89 7.39 11.99 -22.58
C SER A 89 6.42 13.09 -22.12
N ASP A 90 5.32 12.71 -21.47
CA ASP A 90 4.30 13.63 -20.95
C ASP A 90 4.41 13.85 -19.44
N GLY A 91 5.45 13.30 -18.80
CA GLY A 91 5.69 13.40 -17.37
C GLY A 91 4.67 12.64 -16.50
N LYS A 92 3.73 11.89 -17.09
CA LYS A 92 2.75 11.12 -16.33
C LYS A 92 3.34 9.81 -15.84
N TYR A 93 2.73 9.24 -14.81
CA TYR A 93 2.99 7.85 -14.47
C TYR A 93 2.77 6.91 -15.68
N PHE A 94 3.39 5.74 -15.64
CA PHE A 94 3.26 4.70 -16.66
C PHE A 94 2.53 3.49 -16.11
N SER A 95 1.80 2.79 -16.98
CA SER A 95 1.17 1.52 -16.66
C SER A 95 2.19 0.37 -16.68
N ILE A 96 1.84 -0.69 -15.96
CA ILE A 96 2.60 -1.95 -15.97
C ILE A 96 1.81 -3.01 -16.75
N ASP A 97 2.43 -3.53 -17.80
CA ASP A 97 1.83 -4.52 -18.68
C ASP A 97 2.43 -5.91 -18.43
N PHE A 98 1.62 -6.82 -17.91
CA PHE A 98 2.04 -8.17 -17.55
C PHE A 98 2.13 -9.14 -18.75
N ALA A 99 1.97 -8.66 -19.98
CA ALA A 99 2.23 -9.42 -21.21
C ALA A 99 1.55 -10.80 -21.29
N GLY A 100 0.36 -10.95 -20.72
CA GLY A 100 -0.32 -12.25 -20.58
C GLY A 100 -1.80 -12.14 -20.24
N LYS A 101 -2.38 -13.26 -19.78
CA LYS A 101 -3.78 -13.33 -19.31
C LYS A 101 -3.96 -12.89 -17.86
N HIS A 102 -2.86 -12.90 -17.09
CA HIS A 102 -2.86 -12.51 -15.69
C HIS A 102 -2.37 -11.07 -15.57
N ASN A 103 -3.12 -10.26 -14.84
CA ASN A 103 -2.71 -8.92 -14.45
C ASN A 103 -2.29 -8.91 -12.97
N GLY A 104 -1.40 -7.99 -12.62
CA GLY A 104 -1.02 -7.73 -11.24
C GLY A 104 -1.60 -6.40 -10.74
N MET A 105 -1.90 -6.32 -9.45
CA MET A 105 -2.13 -5.10 -8.68
C MET A 105 -1.05 -4.96 -7.61
N ASN A 106 -0.92 -3.77 -7.02
CA ASN A 106 0.01 -3.51 -5.92
C ASN A 106 1.48 -3.84 -6.27
N PRO A 107 2.04 -3.21 -7.32
CA PRO A 107 3.31 -3.63 -7.89
C PRO A 107 4.51 -3.25 -7.03
N ASN A 108 5.57 -4.03 -7.22
CA ASN A 108 6.92 -3.82 -6.72
C ASN A 108 7.86 -3.85 -7.92
N ILE A 109 8.81 -2.93 -7.98
CA ILE A 109 9.76 -2.81 -9.08
C ILE A 109 11.14 -2.68 -8.48
N ILE A 110 12.02 -3.65 -8.71
CA ILE A 110 13.42 -3.56 -8.28
C ILE A 110 14.37 -3.69 -9.49
N PRO A 111 15.54 -3.03 -9.51
CA PRO A 111 16.54 -3.24 -10.55
C PRO A 111 16.90 -4.70 -10.71
N HIS A 112 16.96 -5.18 -11.96
CA HIS A 112 17.50 -6.51 -12.23
C HIS A 112 18.99 -6.54 -11.84
N PRO A 113 19.47 -7.59 -11.16
CA PRO A 113 20.83 -7.58 -10.60
C PRO A 113 21.95 -7.57 -11.64
N THR A 114 21.67 -7.98 -12.88
CA THR A 114 22.68 -8.16 -13.94
C THR A 114 22.29 -7.64 -15.32
N LEU A 115 21.04 -7.23 -15.52
CA LEU A 115 20.56 -6.79 -16.83
C LEU A 115 20.30 -5.29 -16.77
N GLU A 116 20.94 -4.54 -17.67
CA GLU A 116 20.69 -3.12 -17.79
C GLU A 116 19.29 -2.85 -18.34
N ASN A 117 18.70 -1.71 -17.96
CA ASN A 117 17.37 -1.26 -18.40
C ASN A 117 16.28 -2.34 -18.26
N THR A 118 16.44 -3.20 -17.27
CA THR A 118 15.54 -4.31 -16.96
C THR A 118 15.28 -4.31 -15.46
N TRP A 119 14.03 -4.55 -15.09
CA TRP A 119 13.58 -4.57 -13.70
C TRP A 119 12.83 -5.86 -13.43
N ILE A 120 12.92 -6.34 -12.19
CA ILE A 120 12.06 -7.42 -11.71
C ILE A 120 10.79 -6.76 -11.17
N VAL A 121 9.64 -7.14 -11.72
CA VAL A 121 8.33 -6.69 -11.28
C VAL A 121 7.65 -7.82 -10.54
N ALA A 122 7.17 -7.55 -9.33
CA ALA A 122 6.35 -8.49 -8.56
C ALA A 122 5.04 -7.84 -8.12
N ALA A 123 3.93 -8.55 -8.19
CA ALA A 123 2.60 -7.99 -7.93
C ALA A 123 1.57 -9.06 -7.55
N GLN A 124 0.56 -8.68 -6.78
CA GLN A 124 -0.56 -9.55 -6.42
C GLN A 124 -1.40 -9.81 -7.67
N MET A 125 -1.67 -11.07 -8.00
CA MET A 125 -2.55 -11.42 -9.12
C MET A 125 -3.96 -10.83 -8.89
N VAL A 126 -4.44 -10.06 -9.87
CA VAL A 126 -5.83 -9.58 -9.91
C VAL A 126 -6.74 -10.77 -10.17
N ARG A 127 -7.78 -10.92 -9.34
CA ARG A 127 -8.81 -11.93 -9.53
C ARG A 127 -9.91 -11.39 -10.43
N GLY A 128 -10.31 -12.18 -11.42
CA GLY A 128 -11.50 -11.85 -12.21
C GLY A 128 -12.77 -12.03 -11.39
N GLU A 129 -13.84 -11.30 -11.75
CA GLU A 129 -15.17 -11.43 -11.10
C GLU A 129 -15.72 -12.87 -11.10
N ALA A 130 -15.32 -13.68 -12.09
CA ALA A 130 -15.70 -15.09 -12.22
C ALA A 130 -14.81 -16.07 -11.43
N GLU A 131 -13.71 -15.61 -10.85
CA GLU A 131 -12.70 -16.47 -10.23
C GLU A 131 -12.93 -16.59 -8.71
N GLN A 132 -13.68 -17.63 -8.32
CA GLN A 132 -14.02 -17.91 -6.91
C GLN A 132 -12.93 -18.76 -6.22
N THR A 133 -11.69 -18.31 -6.26
CA THR A 133 -10.58 -18.98 -5.55
C THR A 133 -10.31 -18.32 -4.19
N VAL A 134 -10.05 -19.16 -3.19
CA VAL A 134 -9.53 -18.76 -1.87
C VAL A 134 -8.01 -18.51 -1.90
N HIS A 135 -7.34 -18.91 -2.98
CA HIS A 135 -5.88 -18.83 -3.11
C HIS A 135 -5.43 -17.45 -3.61
N PHE A 136 -4.63 -16.77 -2.81
CA PHE A 136 -3.91 -15.55 -3.21
C PHE A 136 -2.55 -15.96 -3.80
N THR A 137 -2.13 -15.23 -4.83
CA THR A 137 -0.95 -15.58 -5.63
C THR A 137 -0.19 -14.32 -6.02
N GLU A 138 1.13 -14.35 -5.82
CA GLU A 138 2.03 -13.30 -6.25
C GLU A 138 2.65 -13.68 -7.60
N LEU A 139 2.71 -12.71 -8.50
CA LEU A 139 3.29 -12.82 -9.84
C LEU A 139 4.68 -12.21 -9.86
N VAL A 140 5.56 -12.72 -10.73
CA VAL A 140 6.88 -12.14 -10.99
C VAL A 140 7.25 -12.20 -12.47
N CYS A 141 7.85 -11.14 -13.00
CA CYS A 141 8.41 -11.10 -14.34
C CYS A 141 9.65 -10.19 -14.39
N ASN A 142 10.47 -10.36 -15.43
CA ASN A 142 11.40 -9.33 -15.86
C ASN A 142 10.69 -8.39 -16.82
N ALA A 143 10.84 -7.08 -16.65
CA ALA A 143 10.18 -6.05 -17.45
C ALA A 143 11.19 -5.00 -17.94
N ALA A 144 10.86 -4.37 -19.07
CA ALA A 144 11.61 -3.26 -19.63
C ALA A 144 10.64 -2.23 -20.24
N PHE A 145 11.09 -0.99 -20.37
CA PHE A 145 10.29 0.06 -21.01
C PHE A 145 10.09 -0.23 -22.50
N GLN A 146 8.85 -0.12 -22.97
CA GLN A 146 8.46 -0.14 -24.37
C GLN A 146 7.62 1.11 -24.65
N GLY A 147 8.28 2.20 -25.04
CA GLY A 147 7.65 3.52 -25.04
C GLY A 147 7.35 3.97 -23.60
N ASN A 148 6.13 4.45 -23.36
CA ASN A 148 5.69 4.95 -22.04
C ASN A 148 5.07 3.86 -21.15
N VAL A 149 5.39 2.58 -21.38
CA VAL A 149 4.83 1.43 -20.64
C VAL A 149 5.97 0.55 -20.15
N LEU A 150 5.91 0.13 -18.89
CA LEU A 150 6.82 -0.89 -18.35
C LEU A 150 6.19 -2.26 -18.61
N ARG A 151 6.75 -3.03 -19.56
CA ARG A 151 6.14 -4.28 -20.03
C ARG A 151 6.99 -5.49 -19.66
N CYS A 152 6.36 -6.51 -19.09
CA CYS A 152 6.98 -7.81 -18.88
C CYS A 152 7.50 -8.39 -20.21
N LEU A 153 8.73 -8.87 -20.22
CA LEU A 153 9.38 -9.47 -21.38
C LEU A 153 8.78 -10.83 -21.75
N GLN A 154 8.18 -11.51 -20.77
CA GLN A 154 7.45 -12.76 -20.90
C GLN A 154 6.24 -12.72 -19.95
N PRO A 155 5.19 -13.53 -20.19
CA PRO A 155 4.09 -13.67 -19.21
C PRO A 155 4.65 -13.98 -17.81
N PRO A 156 4.06 -13.41 -16.73
CA PRO A 156 4.58 -13.58 -15.39
C PRO A 156 4.49 -15.04 -14.92
N ASN A 157 5.46 -15.43 -14.10
CA ASN A 157 5.41 -16.67 -13.35
C ASN A 157 4.74 -16.44 -11.98
N VAL A 158 4.18 -17.50 -11.42
CA VAL A 158 3.73 -17.50 -10.02
C VAL A 158 4.94 -17.66 -9.10
N LEU A 159 5.05 -16.80 -8.10
CA LEU A 159 6.05 -16.96 -7.04
C LEU A 159 5.70 -18.17 -6.16
N PRO A 160 6.65 -19.09 -5.92
CA PRO A 160 6.40 -20.33 -5.19
C PRO A 160 6.39 -20.13 -3.67
N VAL A 161 5.68 -19.12 -3.16
CA VAL A 161 5.53 -18.90 -1.72
C VAL A 161 4.59 -19.95 -1.14
N VAL A 162 5.06 -20.64 -0.11
CA VAL A 162 4.29 -21.69 0.55
C VAL A 162 3.18 -21.08 1.42
N PRO A 163 1.90 -21.48 1.25
CA PRO A 163 0.82 -21.04 2.13
C PRO A 163 1.09 -21.42 3.59
N THR A 164 0.84 -20.51 4.51
CA THR A 164 1.02 -20.74 5.94
C THR A 164 -0.25 -21.32 6.58
N LYS A 165 -0.10 -21.88 7.77
CA LYS A 165 -1.23 -22.37 8.57
C LYS A 165 -1.60 -21.33 9.60
N GLY A 166 -2.89 -21.00 9.69
CA GLY A 166 -3.46 -20.24 10.79
C GLY A 166 -4.44 -21.05 11.62
N GLY A 167 -5.40 -20.33 12.21
CA GLY A 167 -6.46 -20.91 13.04
C GLY A 167 -7.00 -19.97 14.13
N LYS A 168 -6.60 -18.70 14.10
CA LYS A 168 -6.96 -17.68 15.11
C LYS A 168 -7.90 -16.59 14.57
N CYS A 169 -8.39 -16.76 13.35
CA CYS A 169 -9.37 -15.87 12.75
C CYS A 169 -10.77 -16.25 13.22
N GLU A 170 -11.32 -15.47 14.16
CA GLU A 170 -12.61 -15.71 14.78
C GLU A 170 -13.56 -14.53 14.56
N GLY A 171 -14.87 -14.75 14.76
CA GLY A 171 -15.89 -13.71 14.68
C GLY A 171 -15.88 -12.97 13.34
N ASP A 172 -15.81 -11.64 13.39
CA ASP A 172 -15.80 -10.76 12.21
C ASP A 172 -14.56 -10.95 11.34
N LEU A 173 -13.51 -11.62 11.82
CA LEU A 173 -12.29 -11.92 11.07
C LEU A 173 -12.27 -13.32 10.47
N ALA A 174 -13.30 -14.15 10.71
CA ALA A 174 -13.31 -15.55 10.27
C ALA A 174 -13.08 -15.71 8.75
N TYR A 175 -13.47 -14.72 7.94
CA TYR A 175 -13.25 -14.73 6.50
C TYR A 175 -11.77 -14.74 6.09
N PHE A 176 -10.86 -14.18 6.89
CA PHE A 176 -9.42 -14.26 6.65
C PHE A 176 -8.88 -15.69 6.72
N SER A 177 -9.63 -16.64 7.31
CA SER A 177 -9.29 -18.07 7.25
C SER A 177 -9.32 -18.63 5.83
N SER A 178 -10.03 -17.95 4.92
CA SER A 178 -10.11 -18.29 3.51
C SER A 178 -9.07 -17.53 2.66
N ASN A 179 -8.15 -16.78 3.27
CA ASN A 179 -7.07 -16.11 2.54
C ASN A 179 -5.83 -17.00 2.48
N ILE A 180 -5.85 -18.00 1.60
CA ILE A 180 -4.78 -19.01 1.50
C ILE A 180 -3.67 -18.49 0.60
N GLY A 181 -2.43 -18.41 1.10
CA GLY A 181 -1.25 -18.01 0.32
C GLY A 181 -0.71 -16.63 0.68
N PRO A 182 0.28 -16.12 -0.09
CA PRO A 182 0.81 -14.76 0.10
C PRO A 182 -0.21 -13.69 -0.32
N HIS A 183 -0.29 -12.62 0.46
CA HIS A 183 -1.15 -11.48 0.20
C HIS A 183 -0.35 -10.17 0.17
N ASP A 184 -0.61 -9.33 -0.82
CA ASP A 184 -0.04 -7.98 -0.97
C ASP A 184 1.47 -7.95 -0.70
N ALA A 185 2.23 -8.78 -1.39
CA ALA A 185 3.66 -8.84 -1.18
C ALA A 185 4.36 -7.50 -1.49
N ARG A 186 5.49 -7.28 -0.82
CA ARG A 186 6.48 -6.24 -1.11
C ARG A 186 7.82 -6.85 -1.39
N VAL A 187 8.37 -6.57 -2.58
CA VAL A 187 9.72 -7.00 -2.95
C VAL A 187 10.64 -5.78 -2.88
N VAL A 188 11.71 -5.89 -2.09
CA VAL A 188 12.56 -4.76 -1.72
C VAL A 188 14.02 -5.17 -1.72
N TYR A 189 14.92 -4.23 -2.01
CA TYR A 189 16.35 -4.43 -1.72
C TYR A 189 16.66 -3.96 -0.30
N GLY A 190 17.28 -4.82 0.50
CA GLY A 190 18.11 -4.41 1.62
C GLY A 190 19.51 -3.97 1.15
N PRO A 191 20.44 -3.72 2.09
CA PRO A 191 21.80 -3.31 1.75
C PRO A 191 22.51 -4.26 0.79
N ASP A 192 22.39 -5.56 1.01
CA ASP A 192 23.08 -6.61 0.26
C ASP A 192 22.16 -7.72 -0.30
N THR A 193 20.92 -7.81 0.19
CA THR A 193 20.01 -8.95 -0.05
C THR A 193 18.61 -8.43 -0.41
N PRO A 194 17.97 -8.94 -1.48
CA PRO A 194 16.56 -8.65 -1.74
C PRO A 194 15.66 -9.51 -0.86
N TYR A 195 14.59 -8.92 -0.34
CA TYR A 195 13.60 -9.61 0.48
C TYR A 195 12.22 -9.48 -0.14
N ILE A 196 11.39 -10.49 0.09
CA ILE A 196 9.94 -10.40 -0.08
C ILE A 196 9.30 -10.36 1.30
N ILE A 197 8.33 -9.46 1.47
CA ILE A 197 7.52 -9.35 2.66
C ILE A 197 6.07 -9.56 2.26
N TYR A 198 5.34 -10.48 2.86
CA TYR A 198 3.97 -10.80 2.43
C TYR A 198 3.07 -11.12 3.61
N GLY A 199 1.78 -10.82 3.46
CA GLY A 199 0.76 -11.20 4.42
C GLY A 199 0.39 -12.68 4.27
N SER A 200 0.15 -13.38 5.38
CA SER A 200 -0.46 -14.71 5.35
C SER A 200 -1.09 -15.07 6.70
N ASN A 201 -1.72 -16.24 6.80
CA ASN A 201 -2.33 -16.68 8.05
C ASN A 201 -1.27 -16.89 9.14
N SER A 202 -1.54 -16.32 10.31
CA SER A 202 -0.57 -16.22 11.40
C SER A 202 -0.68 -17.36 12.41
N GLN A 203 0.45 -17.77 13.00
CA GLN A 203 0.46 -18.66 14.17
C GLN A 203 0.21 -17.90 15.48
N PHE A 204 0.35 -16.58 15.47
CA PHE A 204 0.33 -15.69 16.63
C PHE A 204 -0.98 -14.90 16.76
N THR A 205 -1.48 -14.38 15.64
CA THR A 205 -2.70 -13.57 15.47
C THR A 205 -3.59 -14.20 14.38
N CYS A 206 -4.65 -13.52 13.90
CA CYS A 206 -5.44 -14.03 12.78
C CYS A 206 -4.64 -13.97 11.47
N PHE A 207 -4.03 -12.83 11.19
CA PHE A 207 -3.27 -12.59 9.96
C PHE A 207 -2.00 -11.82 10.30
N GLY A 208 -0.88 -12.26 9.74
CA GLY A 208 0.45 -11.76 10.06
C GLY A 208 1.27 -11.53 8.81
N GLN A 209 2.48 -11.02 9.00
CA GLN A 209 3.38 -10.70 7.90
C GLN A 209 4.69 -11.47 8.02
N PHE A 210 5.13 -12.02 6.90
CA PHE A 210 6.28 -12.89 6.78
C PHE A 210 7.36 -12.19 5.96
N ILE A 211 8.61 -12.50 6.24
CA ILE A 211 9.77 -12.08 5.45
C ILE A 211 10.49 -13.32 4.93
N GLN A 212 10.95 -13.25 3.68
CA GLN A 212 11.76 -14.28 3.05
C GLN A 212 12.82 -13.64 2.14
N ASP A 213 13.97 -14.29 2.01
CA ASP A 213 14.94 -14.00 0.97
C ASP A 213 14.30 -14.21 -0.41
N PHE A 214 14.23 -13.16 -1.20
CA PHE A 214 13.54 -13.21 -2.49
C PHE A 214 14.26 -14.10 -3.50
N ARG A 215 15.57 -14.33 -3.33
CA ARG A 215 16.41 -15.13 -4.24
C ARG A 215 15.99 -16.60 -4.24
N GLU A 216 15.45 -17.09 -3.12
CA GLU A 216 14.97 -18.47 -2.97
C GLU A 216 13.68 -18.75 -3.77
N LEU A 217 13.03 -17.69 -4.28
CA LEU A 217 11.74 -17.79 -4.97
C LEU A 217 11.84 -17.56 -6.49
N VAL A 218 13.01 -17.16 -6.97
CA VAL A 218 13.23 -16.82 -8.39
C VAL A 218 14.53 -17.42 -8.89
N ASP A 219 14.69 -17.50 -10.21
CA ASP A 219 15.98 -17.83 -10.83
C ASP A 219 16.93 -16.62 -10.71
N TRP A 220 17.49 -16.41 -9.51
CA TRP A 220 18.35 -15.28 -9.21
C TRP A 220 19.66 -15.38 -10.01
N ARG A 221 19.98 -14.31 -10.74
CA ARG A 221 21.20 -14.22 -11.57
C ARG A 221 22.23 -13.25 -11.00
N GLY A 222 21.99 -12.70 -9.82
CA GLY A 222 22.84 -11.71 -9.16
C GLY A 222 23.96 -12.34 -8.34
N LYS A 223 24.53 -11.53 -7.44
CA LYS A 223 25.43 -12.08 -6.42
C LYS A 223 24.62 -12.93 -5.44
N GLU A 224 25.09 -14.15 -5.21
CA GLU A 224 24.58 -15.05 -4.16
C GLU A 224 25.12 -14.68 -2.78
N ALA A 225 26.22 -13.92 -2.72
CA ALA A 225 26.74 -13.38 -1.47
C ALA A 225 25.74 -12.36 -0.89
N GLY A 226 25.38 -12.56 0.37
CA GLY A 226 24.45 -11.73 1.12
C GLY A 226 24.09 -12.41 2.44
N SER A 227 23.03 -11.92 3.09
CA SER A 227 22.49 -12.55 4.29
C SER A 227 22.10 -14.01 4.02
N GLN A 228 22.15 -14.83 5.07
CA GLN A 228 21.73 -16.25 5.06
C GLN A 228 20.57 -16.48 6.03
N ILE A 229 19.83 -15.42 6.34
CA ILE A 229 18.66 -15.43 7.21
C ILE A 229 17.40 -15.34 6.35
N PHE A 230 16.28 -15.82 6.88
CA PHE A 230 14.98 -15.82 6.19
C PHE A 230 14.97 -16.59 4.86
N LEU A 231 15.75 -17.66 4.71
CA LEU A 231 15.72 -18.51 3.50
C LEU A 231 14.32 -19.11 3.23
N GLU A 232 13.55 -19.31 4.30
CA GLU A 232 12.14 -19.68 4.26
C GLU A 232 11.28 -18.56 4.85
N GLY A 233 9.99 -18.54 4.48
CA GLY A 233 9.00 -17.61 5.00
C GLY A 233 8.95 -17.59 6.52
N THR A 234 9.49 -16.53 7.11
CA THR A 234 9.63 -16.36 8.55
C THR A 234 8.63 -15.34 9.05
N GLU A 235 7.78 -15.72 10.00
CA GLU A 235 6.76 -14.83 10.56
C GLU A 235 7.44 -13.74 11.40
N MET A 236 7.26 -12.48 10.99
CA MET A 236 7.75 -11.36 11.78
C MET A 236 6.85 -11.18 13.01
N GLN A 237 7.44 -10.78 14.13
CA GLN A 237 6.71 -10.43 15.34
C GLN A 237 6.79 -8.93 15.61
N ARG A 238 5.91 -8.43 16.47
CA ARG A 238 6.00 -7.09 17.07
C ARG A 238 6.13 -7.18 18.61
N PRO A 239 6.68 -6.16 19.27
CA PRO A 239 6.54 -6.02 20.72
C PRO A 239 5.05 -6.04 21.11
N LEU A 240 4.74 -6.67 22.24
CA LEU A 240 3.36 -6.73 22.75
C LEU A 240 2.81 -5.33 23.04
N PRO A 241 1.49 -5.10 22.86
CA PRO A 241 0.48 -6.07 22.47
C PRO A 241 0.43 -6.33 20.94
N TRP A 242 -0.08 -7.51 20.57
CA TRP A 242 -0.39 -7.83 19.17
C TRP A 242 -1.79 -7.34 18.78
N ASN A 243 -1.93 -6.94 17.53
CA ASN A 243 -3.21 -6.70 16.89
C ASN A 243 -3.78 -8.01 16.34
N ALA A 244 -5.07 -8.01 16.00
CA ALA A 244 -5.69 -9.18 15.38
C ALA A 244 -5.16 -9.42 13.96
N ILE A 245 -4.84 -8.35 13.24
CA ILE A 245 -4.26 -8.33 11.90
C ILE A 245 -3.01 -7.48 11.95
N GLU A 246 -1.89 -8.09 11.56
CA GLU A 246 -0.62 -7.42 11.40
C GLU A 246 -0.27 -7.35 9.92
N LYS A 247 -0.06 -6.14 9.42
CA LYS A 247 0.18 -5.85 8.01
C LYS A 247 0.98 -4.57 7.85
N ASN A 248 1.53 -4.37 6.66
CA ASN A 248 2.25 -3.16 6.26
C ASN A 248 3.48 -2.84 7.13
N TRP A 249 4.14 -3.85 7.67
CA TRP A 249 5.42 -3.76 8.35
C TRP A 249 6.57 -3.86 7.36
N PHE A 250 7.58 -3.02 7.53
CA PHE A 250 8.68 -2.95 6.58
C PHE A 250 10.04 -2.89 7.24
N PRO A 251 11.05 -3.58 6.69
CA PRO A 251 12.39 -3.56 7.21
C PRO A 251 13.10 -2.23 6.91
N PHE A 252 14.01 -1.87 7.80
CA PHE A 252 15.03 -0.85 7.61
C PHE A 252 16.33 -1.28 8.29
N TRP A 253 17.44 -0.62 7.96
CA TRP A 253 18.76 -1.02 8.44
C TRP A 253 19.53 0.16 9.02
N ASP A 254 20.24 -0.09 10.11
CA ASP A 254 21.25 0.85 10.60
C ASP A 254 22.55 0.75 9.77
N PRO A 255 23.54 1.63 10.01
CA PRO A 255 24.81 1.63 9.28
C PRO A 255 25.71 0.44 9.56
N PHE A 256 25.40 -0.33 10.60
CA PHE A 256 26.10 -1.57 10.94
C PHE A 256 25.45 -2.80 10.28
N GLY A 257 24.35 -2.62 9.55
CA GLY A 257 23.62 -3.69 8.88
C GLY A 257 22.61 -4.43 9.78
N ASN A 258 22.35 -3.93 10.99
CA ASN A 258 21.31 -4.50 11.84
C ASN A 258 19.94 -4.19 11.24
N MET A 259 19.08 -5.21 11.16
CA MET A 259 17.73 -5.08 10.63
C MET A 259 16.72 -4.74 11.73
N TYR A 260 15.84 -3.81 11.42
CA TYR A 260 14.73 -3.38 12.25
C TYR A 260 13.44 -3.43 11.43
N ILE A 261 12.30 -3.59 12.09
CA ILE A 261 10.99 -3.53 11.47
C ILE A 261 10.26 -2.28 11.95
N HIS A 262 9.74 -1.49 11.02
CA HIS A 262 8.85 -0.37 11.29
C HIS A 262 7.41 -0.85 11.18
N TYR A 263 6.66 -0.78 12.28
CA TYR A 263 5.32 -1.35 12.38
C TYR A 263 4.23 -0.32 12.16
N ASP A 264 4.35 0.82 12.85
CA ASP A 264 3.31 1.82 12.96
C ASP A 264 3.89 3.20 12.66
N VAL A 265 3.11 4.04 11.97
CA VAL A 265 3.39 5.48 11.75
C VAL A 265 2.38 6.39 12.46
N SER A 266 1.31 5.83 13.02
CA SER A 266 0.20 6.53 13.68
C SER A 266 -0.54 5.57 14.62
N PRO A 267 -1.07 6.05 15.78
CA PRO A 267 -1.00 7.41 16.31
C PRO A 267 0.40 7.81 16.81
N LYS A 268 1.28 6.81 16.97
CA LYS A 268 2.70 6.99 17.24
C LYS A 268 3.51 6.02 16.40
N ARG A 269 4.79 6.32 16.23
CA ARG A 269 5.73 5.39 15.62
C ARG A 269 5.97 4.17 16.51
N ALA A 270 6.20 3.02 15.91
CA ALA A 270 6.66 1.82 16.61
C ALA A 270 7.66 1.05 15.74
N PHE A 271 8.79 0.68 16.32
CA PHE A 271 9.81 -0.09 15.61
C PHE A 271 10.71 -0.85 16.58
N ALA A 272 11.17 -2.02 16.17
CA ALA A 272 12.05 -2.88 16.98
C ALA A 272 13.05 -3.61 16.10
N GLN A 273 14.16 -4.02 16.72
CA GLN A 273 15.14 -4.88 16.07
C GLN A 273 14.58 -6.30 15.90
N ILE A 274 14.83 -6.92 14.74
CA ILE A 274 14.39 -8.28 14.44
C ILE A 274 15.56 -9.25 14.43
N SER A 275 15.31 -10.45 14.94
CA SER A 275 16.21 -11.60 14.89
C SER A 275 15.90 -12.49 13.70
N ALA A 276 16.87 -13.33 13.30
CA ALA A 276 16.74 -14.24 12.16
C ALA A 276 15.57 -15.26 12.25
N ASP A 277 15.03 -15.48 13.46
CA ASP A 277 13.88 -16.35 13.71
C ASP A 277 12.53 -15.60 13.73
N GLY A 278 12.53 -14.31 13.42
CA GLY A 278 11.34 -13.46 13.41
C GLY A 278 10.98 -12.83 14.76
N THR A 279 11.66 -13.24 15.85
CA THR A 279 11.47 -12.62 17.17
C THR A 279 12.05 -11.21 17.22
N VAL A 280 11.52 -10.38 18.10
CA VAL A 280 11.86 -8.95 18.16
C VAL A 280 12.19 -8.47 19.57
N GLY A 281 13.01 -7.43 19.63
CA GLY A 281 13.40 -6.77 20.87
C GLY A 281 12.30 -5.88 21.46
N LEU A 282 12.71 -4.96 22.34
CA LEU A 282 11.83 -3.93 22.88
C LEU A 282 11.45 -2.92 21.80
N ASP A 283 10.30 -2.25 21.98
CA ASP A 283 9.93 -1.10 21.16
C ASP A 283 10.91 0.05 21.42
N LEU A 284 11.66 0.43 20.37
CA LEU A 284 12.70 1.45 20.43
C LEU A 284 12.14 2.85 20.19
N SER A 285 10.91 2.98 19.68
CA SER A 285 10.28 4.29 19.43
C SER A 285 10.03 5.08 20.70
N ILE A 286 9.97 4.42 21.86
CA ILE A 286 9.85 5.06 23.18
C ILE A 286 10.98 6.08 23.40
N GLY A 287 12.17 5.83 22.83
CA GLY A 287 13.32 6.73 22.93
C GLY A 287 13.17 8.04 22.13
N THR A 288 12.20 8.12 21.22
CA THR A 288 11.96 9.30 20.34
C THR A 288 10.52 9.79 20.40
N GLU A 289 9.65 9.18 21.21
CA GLU A 289 8.22 9.43 21.22
C GLU A 289 7.87 10.92 21.45
N ALA A 290 8.59 11.61 22.33
CA ALA A 290 8.32 13.01 22.65
C ALA A 290 8.69 13.96 21.51
N GLU A 291 9.81 13.72 20.84
CA GLU A 291 10.28 14.49 19.69
C GLU A 291 9.44 14.21 18.44
N ASP A 292 9.18 12.92 18.16
CA ASP A 292 8.37 12.46 17.04
C ASP A 292 6.93 13.01 17.17
N ALA A 293 6.36 13.04 18.38
CA ALA A 293 5.02 13.58 18.62
C ALA A 293 4.88 15.06 18.24
N LYS A 294 5.92 15.89 18.43
CA LYS A 294 5.89 17.30 17.99
C LYS A 294 5.85 17.39 16.47
N CYS A 295 6.68 16.58 15.81
CA CYS A 295 6.74 16.55 14.36
C CYS A 295 5.42 16.06 13.74
N ILE A 296 4.86 14.98 14.29
CA ILE A 296 3.54 14.44 13.93
C ILE A 296 2.46 15.52 14.11
N ALA A 297 2.39 16.15 15.28
CA ALA A 297 1.38 17.17 15.57
C ALA A 297 1.43 18.37 14.60
N LYS A 298 2.62 18.68 14.06
CA LYS A 298 2.78 19.78 13.11
C LYS A 298 2.47 19.40 11.66
N TYR A 299 2.93 18.23 11.20
CA TYR A 299 2.95 17.90 9.77
C TYR A 299 1.93 16.84 9.35
N TYR A 300 1.37 16.06 10.28
CA TYR A 300 0.33 15.10 9.92
C TYR A 300 -0.99 15.82 9.66
N PRO A 301 -1.79 15.36 8.67
CA PRO A 301 -3.13 15.85 8.51
C PRO A 301 -3.97 15.45 9.74
N PRO A 302 -4.87 16.33 10.19
CA PRO A 302 -5.75 16.00 11.30
C PRO A 302 -6.71 14.88 10.89
N ILE A 303 -6.91 13.90 11.76
CA ILE A 303 -7.93 12.87 11.59
C ILE A 303 -9.25 13.41 12.12
N LEU A 304 -10.16 13.78 11.22
CA LEU A 304 -11.38 14.51 11.58
C LEU A 304 -12.49 13.61 12.14
N ASN A 305 -12.57 12.38 11.66
CA ASN A 305 -13.59 11.42 12.07
C ASN A 305 -13.17 9.97 11.72
N SER A 306 -14.05 9.01 11.96
CA SER A 306 -13.78 7.58 11.74
C SER A 306 -13.67 7.12 10.28
N LEU A 307 -13.93 8.00 9.31
CA LEU A 307 -13.74 7.73 7.87
C LEU A 307 -12.33 8.06 7.40
N GLU A 308 -11.47 8.54 8.30
CA GLU A 308 -10.09 8.89 8.01
C GLU A 308 -9.12 8.09 8.87
N SER A 309 -7.99 7.73 8.29
CA SER A 309 -6.95 6.96 8.97
C SER A 309 -5.59 7.21 8.34
N ILE A 310 -4.52 6.91 9.06
CA ILE A 310 -3.14 6.99 8.56
C ILE A 310 -2.57 5.59 8.43
N HIS A 311 -2.00 5.29 7.27
CA HIS A 311 -1.54 3.96 6.90
C HIS A 311 -0.05 4.02 6.54
N GLN A 312 0.74 3.10 7.10
CA GLN A 312 2.06 2.79 6.52
C GLN A 312 1.83 2.13 5.15
N ALA A 313 2.60 2.54 4.14
CA ALA A 313 2.29 2.23 2.75
C ALA A 313 3.43 1.54 1.99
N SER A 314 4.62 2.14 2.02
CA SER A 314 5.80 1.64 1.29
C SER A 314 6.89 1.11 2.21
N ASN A 315 7.83 0.35 1.65
CA ASN A 315 9.09 0.02 2.30
C ASN A 315 9.95 1.25 2.61
N SER A 316 11.14 1.02 3.19
CA SER A 316 12.12 2.07 3.45
C SER A 316 13.28 2.04 2.46
N LEU A 317 13.90 3.19 2.25
CA LEU A 317 15.17 3.35 1.54
C LEU A 317 16.07 4.33 2.28
N LYS A 318 17.37 4.22 2.06
CA LYS A 318 18.36 5.16 2.57
C LYS A 318 18.73 6.20 1.51
N ILE A 319 18.84 7.46 1.92
CA ILE A 319 19.22 8.57 1.04
C ILE A 319 20.27 9.47 1.68
N THR A 320 21.26 9.89 0.89
CA THR A 320 22.15 11.00 1.22
C THR A 320 21.67 12.29 0.54
N MET A 321 21.53 13.36 1.32
CA MET A 321 20.98 14.67 0.94
C MET A 321 22.00 15.55 0.20
N CYS A 322 22.77 14.96 -0.70
CA CYS A 322 23.58 15.66 -1.70
C CYS A 322 23.61 14.84 -3.00
N LYS A 323 24.10 15.44 -4.10
CA LYS A 323 24.20 14.74 -5.38
C LYS A 323 25.46 13.90 -5.39
N ARG A 324 25.37 12.64 -5.82
CA ARG A 324 26.51 11.73 -5.97
C ARG A 324 27.56 12.29 -6.92
N THR A 325 27.10 13.05 -7.93
CA THR A 325 27.95 13.74 -8.90
C THR A 325 28.73 14.92 -8.33
N ASP A 326 28.38 15.42 -7.14
CA ASP A 326 29.13 16.50 -6.48
C ASP A 326 30.40 15.95 -5.83
N ALA A 327 31.56 16.50 -6.21
CA ALA A 327 32.86 16.05 -5.70
C ALA A 327 33.04 16.20 -4.18
N ILE A 328 32.20 17.01 -3.52
CA ILE A 328 32.21 17.24 -2.08
C ILE A 328 31.14 16.43 -1.33
N CYS A 329 30.33 15.65 -2.04
CA CYS A 329 29.27 14.86 -1.43
C CYS A 329 29.86 13.64 -0.74
N ILE A 330 29.93 13.71 0.59
CA ILE A 330 30.39 12.62 1.45
C ILE A 330 29.21 12.24 2.34
N ALA A 331 28.70 11.03 2.15
CA ALA A 331 27.67 10.47 3.04
C ALA A 331 28.21 10.37 4.47
N ASN A 332 27.45 10.93 5.40
CA ASN A 332 27.71 10.90 6.83
C ASN A 332 26.39 11.06 7.61
N GLU A 333 26.47 10.94 8.93
CA GLU A 333 25.30 10.93 9.81
C GLU A 333 24.46 12.23 9.75
N SER A 334 25.07 13.36 9.37
CA SER A 334 24.36 14.65 9.31
C SER A 334 23.58 14.87 8.01
N ASN A 335 23.85 14.07 6.97
CA ASN A 335 23.23 14.21 5.66
C ASN A 335 22.64 12.92 5.11
N THR A 336 22.59 11.84 5.90
CA THR A 336 22.10 10.53 5.44
C THR A 336 20.96 10.04 6.32
N PHE A 337 19.83 9.72 5.70
CA PHE A 337 18.56 9.43 6.37
C PHE A 337 17.90 8.20 5.76
N ILE A 338 17.01 7.59 6.53
CA ILE A 338 16.08 6.58 6.03
C ILE A 338 14.76 7.29 5.74
N PHE A 339 14.12 6.96 4.62
CA PHE A 339 12.82 7.49 4.27
C PHE A 339 11.81 6.41 3.92
N THR A 340 10.53 6.73 4.09
CA THR A 340 9.39 5.91 3.70
C THR A 340 8.22 6.80 3.29
N ILE A 341 7.32 6.24 2.49
CA ILE A 341 6.02 6.83 2.15
C ILE A 341 4.93 6.18 3.02
N TRP A 342 4.12 7.03 3.66
CA TRP A 342 2.88 6.69 4.35
C TRP A 342 1.71 7.42 3.69
N GLN A 343 0.47 7.11 4.05
CA GLN A 343 -0.72 7.69 3.42
C GLN A 343 -1.76 8.13 4.43
N HIS A 344 -2.42 9.24 4.13
CA HIS A 344 -3.70 9.61 4.75
C HIS A 344 -4.82 9.05 3.88
N LYS A 345 -5.56 8.09 4.45
CA LYS A 345 -6.75 7.52 3.83
C LYS A 345 -7.95 8.37 4.23
N THR A 346 -8.79 8.69 3.26
CA THR A 346 -10.14 9.21 3.48
C THR A 346 -11.14 8.29 2.78
N PHE A 347 -12.35 8.16 3.34
CA PHE A 347 -13.43 7.39 2.75
C PHE A 347 -14.73 8.20 2.74
N TYR A 348 -14.90 9.02 1.70
CA TYR A 348 -16.05 9.88 1.52
C TYR A 348 -16.78 9.49 0.22
N ASN A 349 -18.10 9.69 0.17
CA ASN A 349 -18.91 9.38 -1.03
C ASN A 349 -18.71 7.94 -1.56
N PHE A 350 -18.54 6.97 -0.65
CA PHE A 350 -18.24 5.56 -0.96
C PHE A 350 -16.97 5.37 -1.80
N HIS A 351 -16.02 6.29 -1.71
CA HIS A 351 -14.78 6.28 -2.44
C HIS A 351 -13.60 6.45 -1.49
N GLY A 352 -12.66 5.52 -1.55
CA GLY A 352 -11.41 5.60 -0.81
C GLY A 352 -10.42 6.47 -1.57
N VAL A 353 -9.73 7.38 -0.87
CA VAL A 353 -8.59 8.12 -1.41
C VAL A 353 -7.43 7.99 -0.45
N TYR A 354 -6.25 7.74 -1.00
CA TYR A 354 -5.01 7.69 -0.25
C TYR A 354 -4.10 8.80 -0.75
N GLU A 355 -3.79 9.74 0.14
CA GLU A 355 -2.85 10.81 -0.14
C GLU A 355 -1.47 10.47 0.43
N PRO A 356 -0.44 10.24 -0.40
CA PRO A 356 0.88 9.82 0.04
C PRO A 356 1.71 10.99 0.60
N TYR A 357 2.40 10.74 1.71
CA TYR A 357 3.32 11.67 2.38
C TYR A 357 4.67 11.00 2.59
N LEU A 358 5.71 11.82 2.65
CA LEU A 358 7.08 11.37 2.88
C LEU A 358 7.46 11.56 4.35
N MET A 359 8.19 10.62 4.93
CA MET A 359 8.83 10.74 6.24
C MET A 359 10.31 10.39 6.11
N LEU A 360 11.18 11.20 6.71
CA LEU A 360 12.60 10.92 6.91
C LEU A 360 12.88 10.76 8.40
N PHE A 361 13.74 9.81 8.75
CA PHE A 361 14.24 9.60 10.10
C PHE A 361 15.74 9.27 10.08
N GLN A 362 16.41 9.49 11.21
CA GLN A 362 17.85 9.26 11.35
C GLN A 362 18.21 7.81 11.01
N GLU A 363 19.31 7.58 10.28
CA GLU A 363 19.79 6.21 10.02
C GLU A 363 20.42 5.58 11.27
N HIS A 364 20.81 6.38 12.26
CA HIS A 364 21.37 5.92 13.53
C HIS A 364 20.32 5.92 14.64
N ALA A 365 20.47 4.99 15.60
CA ALA A 365 19.71 5.03 16.84
C ALA A 365 19.86 6.40 17.53
N PRO A 366 18.77 6.97 18.08
CA PRO A 366 17.49 6.32 18.36
C PRO A 366 16.48 6.38 17.19
N PHE A 367 16.90 6.69 15.96
CA PHE A 367 16.04 6.73 14.76
C PHE A 367 14.93 7.79 14.82
N ALA A 368 15.23 8.95 15.42
CA ALA A 368 14.27 10.05 15.54
C ALA A 368 13.80 10.57 14.17
N MET A 369 12.55 11.00 14.08
CA MET A 369 12.04 11.68 12.89
C MET A 369 12.85 12.94 12.61
N HIS A 370 13.25 13.11 11.35
CA HIS A 370 14.03 14.25 10.89
C HIS A 370 13.16 15.25 10.11
N ALA A 371 12.33 14.75 9.20
CA ALA A 371 11.46 15.58 8.37
C ALA A 371 10.21 14.83 7.90
N VAL A 372 9.17 15.58 7.55
CA VAL A 372 7.92 15.08 6.94
C VAL A 372 7.55 16.00 5.79
N SER A 373 6.97 15.48 4.70
CA SER A 373 6.49 16.34 3.62
C SER A 373 5.41 17.30 4.13
N LYS A 374 5.50 18.58 3.76
CA LYS A 374 4.53 19.61 4.18
C LYS A 374 3.15 19.44 3.54
N LYS A 375 3.10 18.73 2.42
CA LYS A 375 1.93 18.46 1.60
C LYS A 375 1.97 17.00 1.14
N PRO A 376 0.83 16.40 0.79
CA PRO A 376 0.80 15.12 0.10
C PRO A 376 1.38 15.24 -1.31
N LEU A 377 1.89 14.13 -1.83
CA LEU A 377 2.38 14.02 -3.19
C LEU A 377 1.21 13.83 -4.15
N TRP A 378 1.23 14.55 -5.28
CA TRP A 378 0.34 14.30 -6.40
C TRP A 378 1.13 13.65 -7.53
N ILE A 379 0.80 12.40 -7.85
CA ILE A 379 1.43 11.66 -8.95
C ILE A 379 0.85 12.17 -10.26
N HIS A 380 1.68 12.83 -11.10
CA HIS A 380 1.19 13.41 -12.34
C HIS A 380 0.53 12.36 -13.25
N GLY A 381 -0.66 12.68 -13.75
CA GLY A 381 -1.51 11.77 -14.51
C GLY A 381 -2.67 11.15 -13.71
N ARG A 382 -2.65 11.23 -12.37
CA ARG A 382 -3.81 10.90 -11.51
C ARG A 382 -5.01 11.76 -11.90
N GLN A 383 -6.19 11.16 -12.09
CA GLN A 383 -7.38 11.89 -12.52
C GLN A 383 -8.16 12.44 -11.34
N GLN A 384 -8.77 13.62 -11.54
CA GLN A 384 -9.81 14.14 -10.66
C GLN A 384 -11.16 13.55 -11.07
N GLN A 385 -11.90 13.03 -10.09
CA GLN A 385 -13.22 12.45 -10.19
C GLN A 385 -14.25 13.50 -9.73
N HIS A 386 -14.58 14.43 -10.63
CA HIS A 386 -15.41 15.60 -10.33
C HIS A 386 -16.85 15.26 -9.91
N ASP A 387 -17.39 14.12 -10.35
CA ASP A 387 -18.72 13.64 -9.98
C ASP A 387 -18.81 13.19 -8.52
N LYS A 388 -17.69 12.71 -7.97
CA LYS A 388 -17.55 12.23 -6.59
C LYS A 388 -16.82 13.23 -5.67
N ASP A 389 -16.40 14.36 -6.23
CA ASP A 389 -15.58 15.38 -5.55
C ASP A 389 -14.29 14.80 -4.95
N THR A 390 -13.62 13.95 -5.72
CA THR A 390 -12.46 13.15 -5.30
C THR A 390 -11.44 13.05 -6.44
N SER A 391 -10.42 12.22 -6.29
CA SER A 391 -9.50 11.77 -7.34
C SER A 391 -9.46 10.25 -7.39
N ASP A 392 -8.73 9.68 -8.36
CA ASP A 392 -8.46 8.23 -8.41
C ASP A 392 -7.84 7.74 -7.09
N MET A 393 -8.22 6.54 -6.66
CA MET A 393 -7.63 5.83 -5.55
C MET A 393 -6.27 5.25 -5.96
N PHE A 394 -5.19 5.90 -5.54
CA PHE A 394 -3.83 5.40 -5.71
C PHE A 394 -3.28 4.88 -4.39
N TYR A 395 -3.05 3.58 -4.28
CA TYR A 395 -2.41 2.99 -3.11
C TYR A 395 -0.93 2.74 -3.41
N VAL A 396 -0.04 3.64 -2.98
CA VAL A 396 1.42 3.42 -3.04
C VAL A 396 1.81 2.19 -2.24
N THR A 397 2.55 1.31 -2.88
CA THR A 397 2.94 0.01 -2.34
C THR A 397 4.44 -0.12 -2.13
N SER A 398 5.24 0.43 -3.05
CA SER A 398 6.68 0.16 -3.06
C SER A 398 7.50 1.36 -3.52
N ILE A 399 8.74 1.40 -3.03
CA ILE A 399 9.79 2.30 -3.50
C ILE A 399 11.08 1.52 -3.74
N ALA A 400 11.79 1.83 -4.83
CA ALA A 400 13.10 1.27 -5.10
C ALA A 400 13.94 2.21 -5.95
N TRP A 401 15.25 2.26 -5.71
CA TRP A 401 16.18 2.94 -6.61
C TRP A 401 16.09 2.31 -8.01
N LYS A 402 16.08 3.13 -9.06
CA LYS A 402 15.84 2.68 -10.44
C LYS A 402 17.09 2.08 -11.10
N ARG A 403 18.27 2.59 -10.73
CA ARG A 403 19.54 2.25 -11.39
C ARG A 403 20.05 0.87 -10.96
N PRO A 404 20.51 0.02 -11.90
CA PRO A 404 21.23 -1.21 -11.56
C PRO A 404 22.39 -0.96 -10.59
N GLY A 405 22.55 -1.84 -9.60
CA GLY A 405 23.60 -1.75 -8.58
C GLY A 405 23.35 -0.74 -7.46
N VAL A 406 22.29 0.08 -7.55
CA VAL A 406 21.82 0.92 -6.43
C VAL A 406 20.70 0.15 -5.73
N THR A 407 21.00 -0.38 -4.53
CA THR A 407 20.11 -1.30 -3.79
C THR A 407 19.26 -0.57 -2.75
N TYR A 408 19.83 -0.29 -1.58
CA TYR A 408 19.15 0.38 -0.46
C TYR A 408 19.50 1.86 -0.35
N HIS A 409 20.69 2.28 -0.80
CA HIS A 409 21.24 3.63 -0.57
C HIS A 409 21.43 4.43 -1.86
N GLY A 410 20.68 5.52 -2.00
CA GLY A 410 20.78 6.49 -3.10
C GLY A 410 21.11 7.92 -2.66
N TYR A 411 21.16 8.82 -3.62
CA TYR A 411 21.54 10.23 -3.50
C TYR A 411 20.51 11.11 -4.22
N LEU A 412 20.57 12.44 -4.05
CA LEU A 412 19.55 13.35 -4.59
C LEU A 412 19.45 13.33 -6.12
N ASP A 413 20.53 13.00 -6.84
CA ASP A 413 20.56 12.86 -8.29
C ASP A 413 20.27 11.42 -8.78
N ASP A 414 19.92 10.51 -7.87
CA ASP A 414 19.45 9.18 -8.24
C ASP A 414 17.93 9.20 -8.54
N GLU A 415 17.52 8.39 -9.50
CA GLU A 415 16.10 8.15 -9.81
C GLU A 415 15.58 6.95 -9.02
N LEU A 416 14.30 6.97 -8.65
CA LEU A 416 13.63 5.88 -7.97
C LEU A 416 12.22 5.64 -8.52
N PHE A 417 11.78 4.39 -8.49
CA PHE A 417 10.39 4.02 -8.75
C PHE A 417 9.53 4.16 -7.51
N ILE A 418 8.30 4.61 -7.72
CA ILE A 418 7.19 4.51 -6.78
C ILE A 418 6.12 3.67 -7.46
N GLY A 419 5.87 2.46 -6.95
CA GLY A 419 4.82 1.57 -7.43
C GLY A 419 3.52 1.76 -6.66
N PHE A 420 2.37 1.64 -7.34
CA PHE A 420 1.06 1.81 -6.73
C PHE A 420 -0.04 1.02 -7.44
N GLY A 421 -1.03 0.58 -6.67
CA GLY A 421 -2.31 0.09 -7.19
C GLY A 421 -3.24 1.25 -7.54
N ILE A 422 -4.09 1.05 -8.55
CA ILE A 422 -5.08 2.03 -9.01
C ILE A 422 -6.45 1.36 -8.92
N GLU A 423 -7.38 1.94 -8.16
CA GLU A 423 -8.79 1.51 -8.05
C GLU A 423 -8.97 0.01 -7.71
N ASP A 424 -8.01 -0.58 -6.97
CA ASP A 424 -7.95 -2.03 -6.65
C ASP A 424 -8.05 -2.95 -7.89
N ARG A 425 -7.62 -2.46 -9.06
CA ARG A 425 -7.79 -3.18 -10.34
C ARG A 425 -6.56 -3.14 -11.24
N GLU A 426 -5.81 -2.06 -11.19
CA GLU A 426 -4.70 -1.80 -12.10
C GLU A 426 -3.40 -1.52 -11.34
N SER A 427 -2.28 -1.63 -12.05
CA SER A 427 -0.95 -1.30 -11.56
C SER A 427 -0.36 -0.14 -12.33
N GLY A 428 0.14 0.84 -11.59
CA GLY A 428 0.93 1.95 -12.12
C GLY A 428 2.25 2.10 -11.39
N ALA A 429 3.16 2.82 -12.01
CA ALA A 429 4.34 3.33 -11.35
C ALA A 429 4.78 4.66 -11.96
N ILE A 430 5.53 5.43 -11.17
CA ILE A 430 6.20 6.65 -11.62
C ILE A 430 7.66 6.57 -11.23
N ASP A 431 8.55 7.10 -12.06
CA ASP A 431 9.96 7.23 -11.74
C ASP A 431 10.37 8.69 -11.64
N VAL A 432 10.89 9.08 -10.48
CA VAL A 432 11.16 10.48 -10.14
C VAL A 432 12.61 10.63 -9.72
N THR A 433 13.13 11.86 -9.82
CA THR A 433 14.41 12.17 -9.17
C THR A 433 14.21 12.26 -7.66
N ALA A 434 15.19 11.80 -6.88
CA ALA A 434 15.12 11.93 -5.43
C ALA A 434 15.09 13.40 -4.97
N GLU A 435 15.79 14.30 -5.66
CA GLU A 435 15.74 15.75 -5.42
C GLU A 435 14.31 16.30 -5.50
N GLU A 436 13.56 15.94 -6.54
CA GLU A 436 12.17 16.34 -6.70
C GLU A 436 11.30 15.80 -5.57
N LEU A 437 11.42 14.50 -5.25
CA LEU A 437 10.65 13.86 -4.18
C LEU A 437 10.89 14.54 -2.83
N MET A 438 12.15 14.94 -2.55
CA MET A 438 12.58 15.52 -1.27
C MET A 438 12.36 17.04 -1.15
N SER A 439 11.94 17.72 -2.21
CA SER A 439 11.89 19.19 -2.26
C SER A 439 10.86 19.85 -1.32
N GLY A 440 9.81 19.14 -0.92
CA GLY A 440 8.69 19.64 -0.12
C GLY A 440 8.76 19.34 1.40
N LEU A 441 9.93 18.97 1.92
CA LEU A 441 10.10 18.57 3.31
C LEU A 441 9.98 19.73 4.32
N GLY A 442 9.40 19.44 5.48
CA GLY A 442 9.41 20.25 6.69
C GLY A 442 10.22 19.58 7.79
N LEU A 443 11.18 20.32 8.35
CA LEU A 443 12.09 19.78 9.37
C LEU A 443 11.38 19.67 10.72
N CYS A 444 11.54 18.54 11.40
CA CYS A 444 10.97 18.34 12.73
C CYS A 444 11.52 19.33 13.78
N THR A 445 12.69 19.95 13.53
CA THR A 445 13.24 21.01 14.38
C THR A 445 12.46 22.32 14.31
N GLU A 446 11.60 22.50 13.30
CA GLU A 446 10.70 23.65 13.23
C GLU A 446 9.40 23.42 14.02
N ALA A 447 9.19 22.23 14.59
CA ALA A 447 7.94 21.80 15.24
C ALA A 447 7.77 22.23 16.69
#